data_AF-A0A0A7IC96-F1
#
_entry.id   AF-A0A0A7IC96-F1
#
_cell.length_a   1.000
_cell.length_b   1.000
_cell.length_c   1.000
_cell.angle_alpha   90.00
_cell.angle_beta   90.00
_cell.angle_gamma   90.00
#
_symmetry.space_group_name_H-M   'P 1'
#
loop_
_entity.id
_entity.type
_entity.pdbx_description
1 polymer ?
#
loop_
_entity_poly.entity_id
_entity_poly.type
_entity_poly.pdbx_seq_one_letter_code
_entity_poly.pdbx_strand_id
1 'polypeptide(L)'
;MPTTNNAIESANARIREMPGNHRGLCLIRRIKAVCWWCHQHTEHPESAAWLARHAWRDEQIEHLYRQAWERSDEGRQQVFGLPARYGTGIDWNESHTSTPWRNTD
;
A
#
# COMPACT_ATOMS: atom_id res chain seq x y z
N MET A 1 25.47 -7.02 -21.14
CA MET A 1 24.12 -7.22 -20.55
C MET A 1 23.55 -5.83 -20.31
N PRO A 2 22.40 -5.43 -20.87
CA PRO A 2 21.91 -4.07 -20.69
C PRO A 2 21.43 -3.89 -19.23
N THR A 3 21.70 -2.71 -18.67
CA THR A 3 21.47 -2.30 -17.27
C THR A 3 19.99 -2.04 -16.95
N THR A 4 19.06 -2.53 -17.77
CA THR A 4 17.62 -2.22 -17.71
C THR A 4 16.93 -2.81 -16.49
N ASN A 5 17.52 -3.82 -15.84
CA ASN A 5 16.94 -4.42 -14.65
C ASN A 5 16.82 -3.40 -13.50
N ASN A 6 17.84 -2.57 -13.30
CA ASN A 6 17.93 -1.66 -12.16
C ASN A 6 16.86 -0.56 -12.17
N ALA A 7 16.48 -0.03 -13.34
CA ALA A 7 15.54 1.08 -13.42
C ALA A 7 14.09 0.65 -13.11
N ILE A 8 13.65 -0.46 -13.72
CA ILE A 8 12.33 -1.04 -13.47
C ILE A 8 12.25 -1.58 -12.04
N GLU A 9 13.30 -2.25 -11.57
CA GLU A 9 13.36 -2.73 -10.18
C GLU A 9 13.33 -1.59 -9.17
N SER A 10 14.05 -0.50 -9.43
CA SER A 10 14.04 0.71 -8.59
C SER A 10 12.65 1.37 -8.55
N ALA A 11 11.98 1.49 -9.70
CA ALA A 11 10.60 1.99 -9.73
C ALA A 11 9.64 1.08 -8.95
N ASN A 12 9.74 -0.24 -9.14
CA ASN A 12 8.93 -1.20 -8.41
C ASN A 12 9.22 -1.21 -6.91
N ALA A 13 10.46 -0.98 -6.48
CA ALA A 13 10.81 -0.83 -5.07
C ALA A 13 10.07 0.37 -4.45
N ARG A 14 10.11 1.53 -5.11
CA ARG A 14 9.38 2.73 -4.67
C ARG A 14 7.87 2.51 -4.59
N ILE A 15 7.27 1.83 -5.57
CA ILE A 15 5.85 1.46 -5.54
C ILE A 15 5.53 0.58 -4.33
N ARG A 16 6.38 -0.40 -3.99
CA ARG A 16 6.17 -1.29 -2.85
C ARG A 16 6.32 -0.58 -1.50
N GLU A 17 7.15 0.45 -1.42
CA GLU A 17 7.32 1.26 -0.20
C GLU A 17 6.15 2.20 0.07
N MET A 18 5.44 2.66 -0.98
CA MET A 18 4.39 3.67 -0.87
C MET A 18 3.30 3.36 0.17
N PRO A 19 2.71 2.16 0.24
CA PRO A 19 1.76 1.83 1.30
C PRO A 19 2.38 1.87 2.70
N GLY A 20 3.67 1.56 2.84
CA GLY A 20 4.43 1.65 4.08
C GLY A 20 4.63 3.09 4.54
N ASN A 21 5.06 3.96 3.61
CA ASN A 21 5.27 5.39 3.87
C ASN A 21 3.99 6.14 4.24
N HIS A 22 2.83 5.59 3.89
CA HIS A 22 1.50 6.11 4.21
C HIS A 22 0.75 5.24 5.23
N ARG A 23 1.49 4.48 6.07
CA ARG A 23 0.92 3.83 7.26
C ARG A 23 0.21 4.90 8.12
N GLY A 24 -0.99 4.57 8.59
CA GLY A 24 -1.88 5.52 9.29
C GLY A 24 -3.01 6.08 8.43
N LEU A 25 -2.93 6.00 7.10
CA LEU A 25 -4.09 6.25 6.23
C LEU A 25 -4.92 4.97 6.04
N CYS A 26 -6.23 5.13 5.78
CA CYS A 26 -7.05 3.99 5.38
C CYS A 26 -6.54 3.38 4.07
N LEU A 27 -6.85 2.09 3.85
CA LEU A 27 -6.34 1.34 2.70
C LEU A 27 -6.60 2.04 1.35
N ILE A 28 -7.81 2.59 1.17
CA ILE A 28 -8.19 3.30 -0.06
C ILE A 28 -7.26 4.50 -0.30
N ARG A 29 -6.96 5.28 0.74
CA ARG A 29 -6.03 6.42 0.63
C ARG A 29 -4.61 5.98 0.34
N ARG A 30 -4.16 4.84 0.88
CA ARG A 30 -2.85 4.24 0.57
C ARG A 30 -2.77 3.81 -0.90
N ILE A 31 -3.82 3.19 -1.43
CA ILE A 31 -3.92 2.82 -2.85
C ILE A 31 -3.92 4.08 -3.74
N LYS A 32 -4.71 5.09 -3.38
CA LYS A 32 -4.72 6.38 -4.11
C LYS A 32 -3.36 7.07 -4.09
N ALA A 33 -2.59 6.97 -3.01
CA ALA A 33 -1.22 7.47 -2.95
C ALA A 33 -0.31 6.76 -3.97
N VAL A 34 -0.43 5.44 -4.11
CA VAL A 34 0.28 4.67 -5.16
C VAL A 34 -0.14 5.15 -6.55
N CYS A 35 -1.44 5.26 -6.83
CA CYS A 35 -1.93 5.75 -8.12
C CYS A 35 -1.41 7.16 -8.45
N TRP A 36 -1.39 8.05 -7.46
CA TRP A 36 -0.84 9.39 -7.60
C TRP A 36 0.66 9.36 -7.93
N TRP A 37 1.43 8.53 -7.23
CA TRP A 37 2.86 8.36 -7.52
C TRP A 37 3.09 7.87 -8.95
N CYS A 38 2.36 6.85 -9.39
CA CYS A 38 2.44 6.35 -10.77
C CYS A 38 2.11 7.45 -11.78
N HIS A 39 1.07 8.24 -11.51
CA HIS A 39 0.71 9.38 -12.36
C HIS A 39 1.87 10.39 -12.48
N GLN A 40 2.49 10.78 -11.37
CA GLN A 40 3.61 11.75 -11.37
C GLN A 40 4.89 11.22 -12.01
N HIS A 41 5.07 9.90 -12.07
CA HIS A 41 6.27 9.26 -12.62
C HIS A 41 6.02 8.65 -14.01
N THR A 42 4.90 8.98 -14.65
CA THR A 42 4.65 8.69 -16.07
C THR A 42 5.30 9.78 -16.93
N GLU A 43 5.87 9.41 -18.09
CA GLU A 43 6.57 10.36 -18.99
C GLU A 43 5.67 11.53 -19.43
N HIS A 44 4.38 11.26 -19.63
CA HIS A 44 3.38 12.23 -20.02
C HIS A 44 2.16 12.14 -19.09
N PRO A 45 2.21 12.78 -17.90
CA PRO A 45 1.09 12.77 -16.97
C PRO A 45 -0.09 13.54 -17.55
N GLU A 46 -1.29 13.02 -17.31
CA GLU A 46 -2.52 13.68 -17.66
C GLU A 46 -2.78 14.92 -16.79
N SER A 47 -3.68 15.79 -17.24
CA SER A 47 -4.03 16.97 -16.44
C SER A 47 -4.76 16.59 -15.15
N ALA A 48 -4.68 17.46 -14.13
CA ALA A 48 -5.46 17.28 -12.89
C ALA A 48 -6.98 17.19 -13.15
N ALA A 49 -7.48 17.93 -14.16
CA ALA A 49 -8.89 17.86 -14.56
C ALA A 49 -9.24 16.53 -15.25
N TRP A 50 -8.30 15.93 -15.98
CA TRP A 50 -8.48 14.59 -16.53
C TRP A 50 -8.52 13.55 -15.40
N LEU A 51 -7.57 13.62 -14.46
CA LEU A 51 -7.54 12.74 -13.29
C LEU A 51 -8.81 12.84 -12.44
N ALA A 52 -9.29 14.04 -12.17
CA ALA A 52 -10.52 14.21 -11.37
C ALA A 52 -11.74 13.50 -12.00
N ARG A 53 -11.76 13.38 -13.34
CA ARG A 53 -12.84 12.73 -14.10
C ARG A 53 -12.65 11.22 -14.28
N HIS A 54 -11.40 10.74 -14.35
CA HIS A 54 -11.08 9.36 -14.73
C HIS A 54 -10.40 8.55 -13.63
N ALA A 55 -10.00 9.17 -12.51
CA ALA A 55 -9.44 8.44 -11.38
C ALA A 55 -10.45 7.44 -10.83
N TRP A 56 -9.91 6.31 -10.36
CA TRP A 56 -10.70 5.27 -9.74
C TRP A 56 -11.49 5.81 -8.54
N ARG A 57 -12.80 5.54 -8.53
CA ARG A 57 -13.66 5.85 -7.39
C ARG A 57 -13.41 4.90 -6.23
N ASP A 58 -13.72 5.33 -5.02
CA ASP A 58 -13.48 4.55 -3.81
C ASP A 58 -14.19 3.19 -3.85
N GLU A 59 -15.42 3.13 -4.37
CA GLU A 59 -16.19 1.90 -4.47
C GLU A 59 -15.58 0.91 -5.48
N GLN A 60 -14.98 1.42 -6.55
CA GLN A 60 -14.29 0.59 -7.55
C GLN A 60 -13.01 0.01 -6.96
N ILE A 61 -12.26 0.81 -6.21
CA ILE A 61 -11.05 0.36 -5.50
C ILE A 61 -11.42 -0.70 -4.47
N GLU A 62 -12.47 -0.46 -3.66
CA GLU A 62 -12.95 -1.44 -2.68
C GLU A 62 -13.36 -2.76 -3.35
N HIS A 63 -14.07 -2.69 -4.47
CA HIS A 63 -14.53 -3.88 -5.17
C HIS A 63 -13.36 -4.71 -5.70
N LEU A 64 -12.40 -4.07 -6.38
CA LEU A 64 -11.20 -4.73 -6.89
C LEU A 64 -10.37 -5.35 -5.77
N TYR A 65 -10.21 -4.62 -4.66
CA TYR A 65 -9.47 -5.12 -3.52
C TYR A 65 -10.18 -6.31 -2.85
N ARG A 66 -11.50 -6.27 -2.73
CA ARG A 66 -12.29 -7.39 -2.22
C ARG A 66 -12.15 -8.62 -3.10
N GLN A 67 -12.25 -8.46 -4.43
CA GLN A 67 -12.04 -9.57 -5.37
C GLN A 67 -10.63 -10.16 -5.28
N ALA A 68 -9.60 -9.31 -5.12
CA ALA A 68 -8.23 -9.77 -4.93
C ALA A 68 -8.07 -10.54 -3.62
N TRP A 69 -8.68 -10.05 -2.53
CA TRP A 69 -8.70 -10.70 -1.24
C TRP A 69 -9.38 -12.07 -1.29
N GLU A 70 -10.59 -12.16 -1.85
CA GLU A 70 -11.33 -13.43 -1.99
C GLU A 70 -10.55 -14.50 -2.76
N ARG A 71 -9.66 -14.08 -3.66
CA ARG A 71 -8.79 -14.98 -4.44
C ARG A 71 -7.47 -15.32 -3.75
N SER A 72 -7.07 -14.59 -2.71
CA SER A 72 -5.85 -14.84 -1.93
C SER A 72 -5.97 -16.08 -1.04
N ASP A 73 -4.86 -16.69 -0.65
CA ASP A 73 -4.86 -17.83 0.26
C ASP A 73 -5.39 -17.43 1.64
N GLU A 74 -5.10 -16.21 2.09
CA GLU A 74 -5.57 -15.63 3.35
C GLU A 74 -7.09 -15.42 3.34
N GLY A 75 -7.64 -14.90 2.23
CA GLY A 75 -9.07 -14.73 2.05
C GLY A 75 -9.84 -16.05 1.90
N ARG A 76 -9.18 -17.11 1.43
CA ARG A 76 -9.75 -18.47 1.42
C ARG A 76 -9.74 -19.15 2.80
N GLN A 77 -8.84 -18.75 3.69
CA GLN A 77 -8.62 -19.39 5.00
C GLN A 77 -9.32 -18.66 6.17
N GLN A 78 -9.64 -17.36 6.06
CA GLN A 78 -10.34 -16.62 7.13
C GLN A 78 -11.88 -16.65 7.01
N VAL A 79 -12.56 -17.08 8.08
CA VAL A 79 -14.04 -17.12 8.18
C VAL A 79 -14.64 -15.77 8.59
N PHE A 80 -13.86 -14.89 9.23
CA PHE A 80 -14.28 -13.55 9.63
C PHE A 80 -13.17 -12.53 9.32
N GLY A 81 -13.37 -11.70 8.30
CA GLY A 81 -12.46 -10.60 8.04
C GLY A 81 -12.80 -9.87 6.75
N LEU A 82 -13.50 -8.74 6.86
CA LEU A 82 -13.52 -7.78 5.76
C LEU A 82 -12.08 -7.36 5.44
N PRO A 83 -11.72 -7.16 4.16
CA PRO A 83 -10.44 -6.61 3.79
C PRO A 83 -10.24 -5.27 4.53
N ALA A 84 -9.16 -5.14 5.32
CA ALA A 84 -8.81 -4.04 6.21
C ALA A 84 -9.52 -2.69 5.90
N ARG A 85 -10.80 -2.57 6.27
CA ARG A 85 -11.63 -1.39 5.96
C ARG A 85 -11.17 -0.16 6.74
N TYR A 86 -10.59 -0.41 7.90
CA TYR A 86 -10.02 0.57 8.79
C TYR A 86 -8.60 0.10 9.05
N GLY A 87 -7.61 0.97 8.81
CA GLY A 87 -6.19 0.60 8.85
C GLY A 87 -5.84 -0.19 10.10
N THR A 88 -5.61 -1.49 9.96
CA THR A 88 -5.18 -2.41 11.03
C THR A 88 -3.69 -2.23 11.34
N GLY A 89 -3.22 -0.98 11.33
CA GLY A 89 -1.80 -0.67 11.39
C GLY A 89 -1.54 0.56 12.25
N ILE A 90 -1.95 0.50 13.52
CA ILE A 90 -0.94 0.86 14.54
C ILE A 90 -0.22 -0.44 14.84
N ASP A 91 0.84 -0.70 14.09
CA ASP A 91 1.78 -1.75 14.42
C ASP A 91 2.64 -1.25 15.58
N TRP A 92 2.22 -1.53 16.81
CA TRP A 92 2.98 -1.26 18.03
C TRP A 92 4.19 -2.19 18.20
N ASN A 93 4.51 -3.05 17.23
CA ASN A 93 5.64 -3.96 17.36
C ASN A 93 7.00 -3.24 17.21
N GLU A 94 7.02 -2.05 16.60
CA GLU A 94 8.25 -1.23 16.48
C GLU A 94 8.68 -0.58 17.81
N SER A 95 7.79 -0.51 18.82
CA SER A 95 8.14 0.03 20.16
C SER A 95 8.69 -1.01 21.13
N HIS A 96 8.81 -2.29 20.75
CA HIS A 96 9.41 -3.31 21.60
C HIS A 96 10.91 -3.44 21.32
N THR A 97 11.69 -2.44 21.71
CA THR A 97 13.09 -2.71 22.01
C THR A 97 13.13 -3.47 23.33
N SER A 98 13.23 -4.80 23.29
CA SER A 98 13.56 -5.60 24.47
C SER A 98 14.96 -5.21 24.94
N THR A 99 15.05 -4.20 25.78
CA THR A 99 16.24 -3.98 26.61
C THR A 99 16.15 -4.96 27.77
N PRO A 100 17.12 -5.89 27.94
CA PRO A 100 17.19 -6.69 29.14
C PRO A 100 17.40 -5.76 30.33
N TRP A 101 16.52 -5.84 31.33
CA TRP A 101 16.71 -5.16 32.60
C TRP A 101 18.07 -5.56 33.20
N ARG A 102 18.96 -4.59 33.43
CA ARG A 102 20.14 -4.80 34.29
C ARG A 102 19.69 -4.64 35.74
N ASN A 103 19.68 -5.75 36.46
CA ASN A 103 19.66 -5.73 37.92
C ASN A 103 21.07 -5.33 38.39
N THR A 104 21.18 -4.21 39.10
CA THR A 104 22.35 -3.88 39.91
C THR A 104 21.93 -3.98 41.36
N ASP A 105 22.42 -5.03 42.02
CA ASP A 105 22.55 -5.12 43.48
C ASP A 105 23.44 -3.99 44.02
#